data_AF-A0A847LWZ8-F1
#
_entry.id   AF-A0A847LWZ8-F1
#
_cell.length_a   1.000
_cell.length_b   1.000
_cell.length_c   1.000
_cell.angle_alpha   90.00
_cell.angle_beta   90.00
_cell.angle_gamma   90.00
#
_symmetry.space_group_name_H-M   'P 1'
#
loop_
_entity.id
_entity.type
_entity.pdbx_description
1 polymer ?
#
loop_
_entity_poly.entity_id
_entity_poly.type
_entity_poly.pdbx_seq_one_letter_code
_entity_poly.pdbx_strand_id
1 'polypeptide(L)'
;MRNKAFIPMSLTIMRFILVIPFAILLLINTKTTVFLSFLIYIIASITDWLDGYFARKFNVSTAVGAFLDPLADKFLVIVAFSIFSLKKYVYLPFFLVILLLIRESFITFMRIEKGELKSKEIKFKTSFEAKIKTTLQMVTIILFYFFHAIKFQFIGIQNLSPQLFYLPLIFFSISLIAAYYSGFTYIKSYPALAEQTFTKVISTFCYTGYFPFASGTFTSLLILIFYLFFPPDIIMHLILFIIVVMMGLYFSGKFENRMMVKDPSYIVIDEVSGMLLALLPVTLIPYVSGILFSFFPGLKDLEASIFNFSSIANFSFKELSDIRNFKDFIYANHVLFIILSIMQFVLFRIFDIFKPLGIRSMQSIKAGPGIMIDDLIAGLYSIIGGFIIFVLLFIGLRL
;
A
#
# COMPACT_ATOMS: atom_id res chain seq x y z
N MET A 1 -31.42 7.69 19.64
CA MET A 1 -30.90 7.01 18.43
C MET A 1 -29.37 6.98 18.37
N ARG A 2 -28.65 8.06 18.69
CA ARG A 2 -27.15 8.11 18.71
C ARG A 2 -26.48 7.00 19.54
N ASN A 3 -26.94 6.73 20.77
CA ASN A 3 -26.28 5.75 21.66
C ASN A 3 -26.37 4.29 21.19
N LYS A 4 -27.39 3.91 20.42
CA LYS A 4 -27.54 2.53 19.91
C LYS A 4 -26.66 2.26 18.67
N ALA A 5 -26.33 3.31 17.91
CA ALA A 5 -25.39 3.25 16.78
C ALA A 5 -23.92 3.13 17.22
N PHE A 6 -23.63 3.57 18.44
CA PHE A 6 -22.28 3.60 18.99
C PHE A 6 -21.73 2.19 19.24
N ILE A 7 -22.59 1.24 19.63
CA ILE A 7 -22.15 -0.12 19.98
C ILE A 7 -21.53 -0.85 18.77
N PRO A 8 -22.22 -1.01 17.62
CA PRO A 8 -21.60 -1.64 16.44
C PRO A 8 -20.33 -0.91 15.99
N MET A 9 -20.37 0.43 15.94
CA MET A 9 -19.22 1.22 15.49
C MET A 9 -17.99 1.07 16.40
N SER A 10 -18.21 0.99 17.72
CA SER A 10 -17.13 0.77 18.69
C SER A 10 -16.47 -0.59 18.52
N LEU A 11 -17.24 -1.64 18.16
CA LEU A 11 -16.72 -2.98 17.90
C LEU A 11 -15.85 -3.00 16.63
N THR A 12 -16.30 -2.34 15.56
CA THR A 12 -15.52 -2.22 14.32
C THR A 12 -14.20 -1.47 14.53
N ILE A 13 -14.24 -0.36 15.28
CA ILE A 13 -13.02 0.42 15.62
C ILE A 13 -12.09 -0.40 16.50
N MET A 14 -12.62 -1.10 17.52
CA MET A 14 -11.84 -1.98 18.37
C MET A 14 -11.14 -3.06 17.54
N ARG A 15 -11.82 -3.65 16.54
CA ARG A 15 -11.20 -4.63 15.64
C ARG A 15 -10.00 -4.05 14.90
N PHE A 16 -10.13 -2.87 14.31
CA PHE A 16 -9.00 -2.19 13.66
C PHE A 16 -7.82 -2.00 14.60
N ILE A 17 -8.08 -1.57 15.83
CA ILE A 17 -7.04 -1.39 16.85
C ILE A 17 -6.39 -2.73 17.20
N LEU A 18 -7.17 -3.81 17.36
CA LEU A 18 -6.69 -5.15 17.70
C LEU A 18 -5.82 -5.79 16.61
N VAL A 19 -5.95 -5.39 15.34
CA VAL A 19 -5.10 -5.89 14.25
C VAL A 19 -3.62 -5.57 14.50
N ILE A 20 -3.31 -4.42 15.11
CA ILE A 20 -1.93 -3.99 15.39
C ILE A 20 -1.22 -4.93 16.40
N PRO A 21 -1.72 -5.12 17.64
CA PRO A 21 -1.10 -6.04 18.58
C PRO A 21 -1.16 -7.49 18.07
N PHE A 22 -2.22 -7.89 17.35
CA PHE A 22 -2.27 -9.17 16.65
C PHE A 22 -1.06 -9.36 15.73
N ALA A 23 -0.80 -8.38 14.85
CA ALA A 23 0.27 -8.44 13.88
C ALA A 23 1.64 -8.51 14.55
N ILE A 24 1.88 -7.63 15.54
CA ILE A 24 3.15 -7.58 16.28
C ILE A 24 3.43 -8.91 17.00
N LEU A 25 2.44 -9.44 17.72
CA LEU A 25 2.59 -10.70 18.47
C LEU A 25 2.85 -11.90 17.55
N LEU A 26 2.14 -11.96 16.42
CA LEU A 26 2.36 -13.02 15.44
C LEU A 26 3.74 -12.89 14.77
N LEU A 27 4.26 -11.69 14.55
CA LEU A 27 5.60 -11.46 14.01
C LEU A 27 6.73 -11.88 14.96
N ILE A 28 6.62 -11.57 16.26
CA ILE A 28 7.63 -11.92 17.29
C ILE A 28 7.89 -13.44 17.37
N ASN A 29 6.92 -14.27 16.98
CA ASN A 29 7.12 -15.70 16.75
C ASN A 29 7.67 -16.49 17.96
N THR A 30 7.15 -16.24 19.16
CA THR A 30 7.44 -17.06 20.35
C THR A 30 6.21 -17.89 20.72
N LYS A 31 6.39 -18.92 21.54
CA LYS A 31 5.29 -19.76 22.03
C LYS A 31 4.15 -18.91 22.61
N THR A 32 4.47 -18.04 23.57
CA THR A 32 3.49 -17.16 24.23
C THR A 32 2.83 -16.18 23.26
N THR A 33 3.62 -15.54 22.38
CA THR A 33 3.06 -14.52 21.49
C THR A 33 2.18 -15.12 20.39
N VAL A 34 2.48 -16.33 19.92
CA VAL A 34 1.62 -17.06 18.98
C VAL A 34 0.26 -17.36 19.63
N PHE A 35 0.26 -17.87 20.86
CA PHE A 35 -1.00 -18.15 21.59
C PHE A 35 -1.81 -16.88 21.84
N LEU A 36 -1.17 -15.80 22.28
CA LEU A 36 -1.84 -14.51 22.47
C LEU A 36 -2.40 -13.95 21.16
N SER A 37 -1.65 -14.03 20.05
CA SER A 37 -2.14 -13.59 18.74
C SER A 37 -3.36 -14.40 18.27
N PHE A 38 -3.38 -15.70 18.54
CA PHE A 38 -4.52 -16.56 18.25
C PHE A 38 -5.76 -16.15 19.06
N LEU A 39 -5.59 -15.87 20.35
CA LEU A 39 -6.68 -15.41 21.20
C LEU A 39 -7.25 -14.06 20.71
N ILE A 40 -6.38 -13.12 20.34
CA ILE A 40 -6.79 -11.84 19.75
C ILE A 40 -7.55 -12.06 18.43
N TYR A 41 -7.07 -12.95 17.57
CA TYR A 41 -7.74 -13.29 16.30
C TYR A 41 -9.16 -13.85 16.52
N ILE A 42 -9.34 -14.71 17.52
CA ILE A 42 -10.65 -15.27 17.86
C ILE A 42 -11.59 -14.18 18.40
N ILE A 43 -11.11 -13.32 19.31
CA ILE A 43 -11.87 -12.19 19.81
C ILE A 43 -12.28 -11.25 18.66
N ALA A 44 -11.33 -10.92 17.78
CA ALA A 44 -11.57 -10.06 16.62
C ALA A 44 -12.61 -10.67 15.67
N SER A 45 -12.53 -11.97 15.38
CA SER A 45 -13.51 -12.69 14.55
C SER A 45 -14.91 -12.71 15.19
N ILE A 46 -15.01 -12.91 16.51
CA ILE A 46 -16.29 -12.88 17.22
C ILE A 46 -16.92 -11.48 17.19
N THR A 47 -16.11 -10.42 17.27
CA THR A 47 -16.61 -9.04 17.25
C THR A 47 -17.30 -8.67 15.93
N ASP A 48 -16.92 -9.29 14.81
CA ASP A 48 -17.58 -9.16 13.50
C ASP A 48 -18.96 -9.81 13.44
N TRP A 49 -19.11 -10.92 14.14
CA TRP A 49 -20.43 -11.49 14.24
C TRP A 49 -21.34 -10.63 15.16
N LEU A 50 -20.76 -10.06 16.22
CA LEU A 50 -21.49 -9.25 17.21
C LEU A 50 -21.94 -7.89 16.66
N ASP A 51 -21.10 -7.17 15.91
CA ASP A 51 -21.49 -5.86 15.37
C ASP A 51 -22.68 -5.99 14.38
N GLY A 52 -22.68 -7.01 13.52
CA GLY A 52 -23.75 -7.32 12.59
C GLY A 52 -24.99 -7.86 13.30
N TYR A 53 -24.85 -8.54 14.44
CA TYR A 53 -25.97 -8.90 15.30
C TYR A 53 -26.62 -7.65 15.91
N PHE A 54 -25.84 -6.75 16.51
CA PHE A 54 -26.36 -5.54 17.14
C PHE A 54 -26.93 -4.54 16.13
N ALA A 55 -26.32 -4.40 14.95
CA ALA A 55 -26.84 -3.56 13.87
C ALA A 55 -28.24 -4.01 13.43
N ARG A 56 -28.45 -5.33 13.26
CA ARG A 56 -29.76 -5.92 12.93
C ARG A 56 -30.76 -5.81 14.08
N LYS A 57 -30.31 -6.07 15.31
CA LYS A 57 -31.18 -5.99 16.51
C LYS A 57 -31.69 -4.58 16.75
N PHE A 58 -30.87 -3.56 16.50
CA PHE A 58 -31.24 -2.18 16.72
C PHE A 58 -31.81 -1.47 15.48
N ASN A 59 -31.83 -2.11 14.30
CA ASN A 59 -32.20 -1.50 13.02
C ASN A 59 -31.50 -0.15 12.77
N VAL A 60 -30.22 -0.07 13.16
CA VAL A 60 -29.42 1.15 13.06
C VAL A 60 -28.22 0.86 12.16
N SER A 61 -28.16 1.54 11.02
CA SER A 61 -26.99 1.58 10.14
C SER A 61 -26.52 3.02 10.00
N THR A 62 -25.22 3.24 10.17
CA THR A 62 -24.58 4.53 9.86
C THR A 62 -23.79 4.39 8.57
N ALA A 63 -23.68 5.46 7.78
CA ALA A 63 -22.90 5.44 6.54
C ALA A 63 -21.42 5.13 6.81
N VAL A 64 -20.89 5.60 7.95
CA VAL A 64 -19.51 5.34 8.38
C VAL A 64 -19.32 3.88 8.79
N GLY A 65 -20.22 3.31 9.61
CA GLY A 65 -20.14 1.89 9.98
C GLY A 65 -20.26 0.98 8.77
N ALA A 66 -21.24 1.21 7.90
CA ALA A 66 -21.42 0.42 6.69
C ALA A 66 -20.22 0.44 5.73
N PHE A 67 -19.39 1.49 5.79
CA PHE A 67 -18.12 1.58 5.06
C PHE A 67 -16.96 0.91 5.81
N LEU A 68 -16.87 1.09 7.12
CA LEU A 68 -15.79 0.55 7.94
C LEU A 68 -15.90 -0.97 8.14
N ASP A 69 -17.09 -1.54 8.22
CA ASP A 69 -17.27 -2.97 8.53
C ASP A 69 -16.64 -3.87 7.45
N PRO A 70 -16.91 -3.70 6.14
CA PRO A 70 -16.27 -4.50 5.10
C PRO A 70 -14.76 -4.27 5.00
N LEU A 71 -14.27 -3.10 5.44
CA LEU A 71 -12.84 -2.78 5.45
C LEU A 71 -12.13 -3.48 6.62
N ALA A 72 -12.71 -3.45 7.82
CA ALA A 72 -12.17 -4.05 9.03
C ALA A 72 -12.05 -5.58 8.92
N ASP A 73 -13.10 -6.24 8.43
CA ASP A 73 -13.14 -7.68 8.17
C ASP A 73 -11.97 -8.11 7.28
N LYS A 74 -11.82 -7.43 6.15
CA LYS A 74 -10.75 -7.72 5.18
C LYS A 74 -9.36 -7.45 5.71
N PHE A 75 -9.21 -6.40 6.52
CA PHE A 75 -7.91 -6.02 7.05
C PHE A 75 -7.33 -7.10 7.96
N LEU A 76 -8.14 -7.68 8.86
CA LEU A 76 -7.70 -8.79 9.72
C LEU A 76 -7.26 -10.02 8.91
N VAL A 77 -8.07 -10.43 7.93
CA VAL A 77 -7.80 -11.61 7.08
C VAL A 77 -6.54 -11.42 6.24
N ILE A 78 -6.41 -10.26 5.60
CA ILE A 78 -5.25 -9.93 4.76
C ILE A 78 -3.97 -9.90 5.60
N VAL A 79 -3.97 -9.21 6.75
CA VAL A 79 -2.81 -9.12 7.63
C VAL A 79 -2.40 -10.50 8.14
N ALA A 80 -3.37 -11.35 8.51
CA ALA A 80 -3.10 -12.72 8.91
C ALA A 80 -2.38 -13.51 7.81
N PHE A 81 -2.93 -13.54 6.58
CA PHE A 81 -2.31 -14.24 5.46
C PHE A 81 -0.94 -13.68 5.09
N SER A 82 -0.77 -12.36 5.09
CA SER A 82 0.52 -11.71 4.83
C SER A 82 1.58 -12.11 5.85
N ILE A 83 1.25 -12.17 7.15
CA ILE A 83 2.24 -12.58 8.15
C ILE A 83 2.52 -14.09 8.05
N PHE A 84 1.50 -14.92 7.79
CA PHE A 84 1.71 -16.35 7.59
C PHE A 84 2.57 -16.66 6.36
N SER A 85 2.47 -15.88 5.28
CA SER A 85 3.33 -16.07 4.10
C SER A 85 4.81 -15.78 4.37
N LEU A 86 5.13 -15.01 5.42
CA LEU A 86 6.51 -14.74 5.85
C LEU A 86 7.08 -15.88 6.71
N LYS A 87 6.25 -16.82 7.19
CA LYS A 87 6.69 -17.92 8.05
C LYS A 87 7.26 -19.05 7.19
N LYS A 88 8.53 -19.40 7.44
CA LYS A 88 9.26 -20.45 6.70
C LYS A 88 8.58 -21.83 6.65
N TYR A 89 7.71 -22.13 7.61
CA TYR A 89 7.05 -23.44 7.74
C TYR A 89 5.65 -23.49 7.13
N VAL A 90 5.20 -22.36 6.60
CA VAL A 90 3.91 -22.21 5.95
C VAL A 90 4.20 -21.85 4.49
N TYR A 91 4.01 -22.82 3.60
CA TYR A 91 4.18 -22.58 2.16
C TYR A 91 2.98 -21.80 1.62
N LEU A 92 2.93 -20.50 1.90
CA LEU A 92 1.96 -19.60 1.30
C LEU A 92 2.72 -18.57 0.44
N PRO A 93 2.73 -18.73 -0.90
CA PRO A 93 3.35 -17.75 -1.76
C PRO A 93 2.70 -16.37 -1.60
N PHE A 94 3.51 -15.35 -1.30
CA PHE A 94 3.01 -13.98 -1.04
C PHE A 94 2.21 -13.40 -2.22
N PHE A 95 2.56 -13.78 -3.46
CA PHE A 95 1.82 -13.34 -4.64
C PHE A 95 0.34 -13.77 -4.63
N LEU A 96 0.01 -14.92 -4.03
CA LEU A 96 -1.39 -15.35 -3.90
C LEU A 96 -2.17 -14.49 -2.90
N VAL A 97 -1.50 -13.99 -1.85
CA VAL A 97 -2.09 -13.04 -0.90
C VAL A 97 -2.34 -11.70 -1.59
N ILE A 98 -1.42 -11.24 -2.45
CA ILE A 98 -1.61 -10.04 -3.27
C ILE A 98 -2.80 -10.20 -4.22
N LEU A 99 -2.91 -11.34 -4.90
CA LEU A 99 -4.05 -11.64 -5.78
C LEU A 99 -5.38 -11.57 -5.01
N LEU A 100 -5.43 -12.17 -3.81
CA LEU A 100 -6.58 -12.08 -2.93
C LEU A 100 -6.92 -10.62 -2.57
N LEU A 101 -5.92 -9.84 -2.17
CA LEU A 101 -6.07 -8.43 -1.80
C LEU A 101 -6.62 -7.60 -2.96
N ILE A 102 -6.04 -7.70 -4.16
CA ILE A 102 -6.48 -6.94 -5.34
C ILE A 102 -7.95 -7.22 -5.64
N ARG A 103 -8.33 -8.51 -5.69
CA ARG A 103 -9.71 -8.91 -5.99
C ARG A 103 -10.67 -8.52 -4.88
N GLU A 104 -10.31 -8.63 -3.61
CA GLU A 104 -11.17 -8.26 -2.48
C GLU A 104 -11.39 -6.74 -2.43
N SER A 105 -10.35 -5.94 -2.66
CA SER A 105 -10.46 -4.48 -2.72
C SER A 105 -11.33 -4.04 -3.90
N PHE A 106 -11.08 -4.57 -5.10
CA PHE A 106 -11.82 -4.18 -6.31
C PHE A 106 -13.34 -4.43 -6.20
N ILE A 107 -13.75 -5.62 -5.73
CA ILE A 107 -15.18 -5.91 -5.53
C ILE A 107 -15.78 -5.01 -4.45
N THR A 108 -15.04 -4.66 -3.39
CA THR A 108 -15.55 -3.71 -2.38
C THR A 108 -15.83 -2.35 -2.99
N PHE A 109 -14.91 -1.85 -3.81
CA PHE A 109 -15.10 -0.58 -4.50
C PHE A 109 -16.32 -0.60 -5.42
N MET A 110 -16.55 -1.69 -6.16
CA MET A 110 -17.76 -1.80 -6.99
C MET A 110 -19.05 -1.73 -6.15
N ARG A 111 -19.07 -2.37 -4.98
CA ARG A 111 -20.21 -2.35 -4.06
C ARG A 111 -20.44 -0.96 -3.47
N ILE A 112 -19.37 -0.25 -3.13
CA ILE A 112 -19.42 1.15 -2.67
C ILE A 112 -20.06 2.03 -3.75
N GLU A 113 -19.57 1.95 -5.00
CA GLU A 113 -20.03 2.80 -6.11
C GLU A 113 -21.49 2.55 -6.48
N LYS A 114 -21.92 1.29 -6.45
CA LYS A 114 -23.31 0.93 -6.68
C LYS A 114 -24.25 1.42 -5.56
N GLY A 115 -23.73 1.93 -4.45
CA GLY A 115 -24.52 2.40 -3.32
C GLY A 115 -25.11 1.24 -2.49
N GLU A 116 -24.56 0.04 -2.62
CA GLU A 116 -24.98 -1.15 -1.86
C GLU A 116 -24.76 -0.95 -0.35
N LEU A 117 -23.80 -0.11 0.04
CA LEU A 117 -23.50 0.21 1.44
C LEU A 117 -24.34 1.38 1.99
N LYS A 118 -25.12 2.08 1.15
CA LYS A 118 -25.94 3.25 1.56
C LYS A 118 -27.44 2.97 1.61
N SER A 119 -27.91 1.93 0.95
CA SER A 119 -29.34 1.66 0.77
C SER A 119 -29.93 0.85 1.93
N LYS A 120 -30.88 1.44 2.66
CA LYS A 120 -31.68 0.78 3.71
C LYS A 120 -32.61 -0.32 3.17
N GLU A 121 -32.83 -0.39 1.85
CA GLU A 121 -33.89 -1.21 1.24
C GLU A 121 -33.40 -2.36 0.37
N ILE A 122 -32.12 -2.40 -0.01
CA ILE A 122 -31.59 -3.61 -0.61
C ILE A 122 -31.25 -4.53 0.56
N LYS A 123 -32.25 -5.30 1.01
CA LYS A 123 -32.02 -6.53 1.77
C LYS A 123 -31.06 -7.36 0.94
N PHE A 124 -29.77 -7.20 1.20
CA PHE A 124 -28.74 -8.05 0.65
C PHE A 124 -29.03 -9.45 1.16
N LYS A 125 -29.71 -10.23 0.32
CA LYS A 125 -29.57 -11.68 0.34
C LYS A 125 -28.15 -11.93 -0.13
N THR A 126 -27.19 -11.77 0.79
CA THR A 126 -25.78 -12.13 0.58
C THR A 126 -25.77 -13.45 -0.17
N SER A 127 -25.18 -13.48 -1.36
CA SER A 127 -25.10 -14.72 -2.12
C SER A 127 -24.46 -15.78 -1.24
N PHE A 128 -24.98 -17.00 -1.31
CA PHE A 128 -24.45 -18.12 -0.54
C PHE A 128 -22.94 -18.28 -0.77
N GLU A 129 -22.48 -18.01 -2.00
CA GLU A 129 -21.09 -17.95 -2.43
C GLU A 129 -20.24 -16.96 -1.62
N ALA A 130 -20.76 -15.76 -1.33
CA ALA A 130 -20.03 -14.75 -0.58
C ALA A 130 -19.81 -15.15 0.88
N LYS A 131 -20.71 -15.95 1.47
CA LYS A 131 -20.56 -16.52 2.82
C LYS A 131 -19.62 -17.71 2.84
N ILE A 132 -19.66 -18.56 1.80
CA ILE A 132 -18.76 -19.71 1.72
C ILE A 132 -17.30 -19.25 1.70
N LYS A 133 -16.95 -18.28 0.85
CA LYS A 133 -15.56 -17.83 0.72
C LYS A 133 -15.01 -17.25 2.04
N THR A 134 -15.80 -16.47 2.78
CA THR A 134 -15.35 -15.82 4.02
C THR A 134 -15.18 -16.85 5.12
N THR A 135 -16.11 -17.79 5.23
CA THR A 135 -15.99 -18.94 6.14
C THR A 135 -14.75 -19.77 5.83
N LEU A 136 -14.48 -20.05 4.54
CA LEU A 136 -13.28 -20.78 4.14
C LEU A 136 -12.00 -20.03 4.53
N GLN A 137 -11.94 -18.71 4.36
CA GLN A 137 -10.78 -17.90 4.75
C GLN A 137 -10.55 -17.92 6.27
N MET A 138 -11.61 -17.75 7.06
CA MET A 138 -11.50 -17.82 8.53
C MET A 138 -11.02 -19.20 9.00
N VAL A 139 -11.59 -20.27 8.44
CA VAL A 139 -11.15 -21.65 8.74
C VAL A 139 -9.70 -21.87 8.32
N THR A 140 -9.30 -21.35 7.16
CA THR A 140 -7.93 -21.45 6.65
C THR A 140 -6.93 -20.81 7.62
N ILE A 141 -7.24 -19.63 8.16
CA ILE A 141 -6.39 -18.96 9.16
C ILE A 141 -6.29 -19.78 10.45
N ILE A 142 -7.40 -20.36 10.91
CA ILE A 142 -7.39 -21.26 12.09
C ILE A 142 -6.52 -22.49 11.82
N LEU A 143 -6.57 -23.07 10.62
CA LEU A 143 -5.71 -24.18 10.24
C LEU A 143 -4.23 -23.76 10.22
N PHE A 144 -3.89 -22.60 9.65
CA PHE A 144 -2.52 -22.08 9.72
C PHE A 144 -2.03 -21.94 11.17
N TYR A 145 -2.87 -21.43 12.07
CA TYR A 145 -2.57 -21.38 13.50
C TYR A 145 -2.34 -22.76 14.12
N PHE A 146 -3.20 -23.73 13.82
CA PHE A 146 -3.08 -25.10 14.34
C PHE A 146 -1.75 -25.74 13.96
N PHE A 147 -1.37 -25.68 12.68
CA PHE A 147 -0.08 -26.22 12.21
C PHE A 147 1.12 -25.45 12.75
N HIS A 148 0.98 -24.14 12.94
CA HIS A 148 2.00 -23.32 13.57
C HIS A 148 2.18 -23.69 15.05
N ALA A 149 1.10 -23.93 15.78
CA ALA A 149 1.12 -24.33 17.19
C ALA A 149 1.77 -25.71 17.41
N ILE A 150 1.52 -26.68 16.52
CA ILE A 150 2.20 -27.99 16.54
C ILE A 150 3.72 -27.82 16.45
N LYS A 151 4.22 -26.95 15.56
CA LYS A 151 5.67 -26.71 15.44
C LYS A 151 6.29 -26.08 16.70
N PHE A 152 5.54 -25.25 17.43
CA PHE A 152 5.95 -24.71 18.73
C PHE A 152 5.83 -25.70 19.89
N GLN A 153 5.53 -26.98 19.61
CA GLN A 153 5.30 -28.02 20.61
C GLN A 153 4.23 -27.59 21.64
N PHE A 154 3.22 -26.84 21.21
CA PHE A 154 2.03 -26.61 22.04
C PHE A 154 1.23 -27.89 22.23
N ILE A 155 1.19 -28.70 21.18
CA ILE A 155 0.52 -29.99 21.12
C ILE A 155 1.66 -31.00 21.07
N GLY A 156 1.67 -32.00 21.96
CA GLY A 156 2.75 -32.98 22.11
C GLY A 156 3.01 -33.90 20.92
N ILE A 157 2.57 -33.53 19.71
CA ILE A 157 2.73 -34.30 18.49
C ILE A 157 4.05 -33.91 17.83
N GLN A 158 5.05 -34.78 17.96
CA GLN A 158 6.40 -34.52 17.45
C GLN A 158 6.58 -35.00 15.99
N ASN A 159 5.74 -35.93 15.51
CA ASN A 159 5.90 -36.63 14.23
C ASN A 159 4.67 -36.47 13.31
N LEU A 160 4.31 -35.23 12.94
CA LEU A 160 3.36 -35.04 11.82
C LEU A 160 4.05 -35.30 10.48
N SER A 161 3.34 -35.99 9.59
CA SER A 161 3.80 -36.15 8.22
C SER A 161 3.96 -34.78 7.55
N PRO A 162 5.06 -34.52 6.81
CA PRO A 162 5.28 -33.25 6.14
C PRO A 162 4.12 -32.85 5.20
N GLN A 163 3.40 -33.84 4.66
CA GLN A 163 2.28 -33.64 3.76
C GLN A 163 1.11 -32.88 4.42
N LEU A 164 0.88 -33.06 5.73
CA LEU A 164 -0.21 -32.39 6.44
C LEU A 164 -0.03 -30.86 6.48
N PHE A 165 1.19 -30.34 6.37
CA PHE A 165 1.46 -28.90 6.33
C PHE A 165 0.97 -28.21 5.05
N TYR A 166 0.59 -28.99 4.01
CA TYR A 166 -0.07 -28.44 2.81
C TYR A 166 -1.59 -28.30 2.96
N LEU A 167 -2.20 -28.88 4.01
CA LEU A 167 -3.65 -28.82 4.20
C LEU A 167 -4.18 -27.37 4.27
N PRO A 168 -3.57 -26.44 5.04
CA PRO A 168 -4.00 -25.04 5.04
C PRO A 168 -3.88 -24.38 3.66
N LEU A 169 -2.85 -24.74 2.87
CA LEU A 169 -2.67 -24.21 1.52
C LEU A 169 -3.77 -24.69 0.56
N ILE A 170 -4.23 -25.93 0.70
CA ILE A 170 -5.36 -26.46 -0.07
C ILE A 170 -6.63 -25.66 0.25
N PHE A 171 -6.93 -25.46 1.54
CA PHE A 171 -8.07 -24.65 1.97
C PHE A 171 -7.97 -23.20 1.50
N PHE A 172 -6.78 -22.60 1.60
CA PHE A 172 -6.50 -21.28 1.06
C PHE A 172 -6.80 -21.23 -0.44
N SER A 173 -6.31 -22.20 -1.21
CA SER A 173 -6.50 -22.27 -2.66
C SER A 173 -7.98 -22.40 -3.04
N ILE A 174 -8.74 -23.25 -2.33
CA ILE A 174 -10.19 -23.37 -2.52
C ILE A 174 -10.88 -22.04 -2.22
N SER A 175 -10.49 -21.37 -1.13
CA SER A 175 -11.04 -20.06 -0.76
C SER A 175 -10.74 -18.99 -1.81
N LEU A 176 -9.55 -19.02 -2.41
CA LEU A 176 -9.12 -18.11 -3.46
C LEU A 176 -9.93 -18.34 -4.73
N ILE A 177 -10.09 -19.60 -5.15
CA ILE A 177 -10.92 -19.96 -6.31
C ILE A 177 -12.37 -19.51 -6.10
N ALA A 178 -12.95 -19.78 -4.94
CA ALA A 178 -14.32 -19.34 -4.60
C ALA A 178 -14.45 -17.81 -4.61
N ALA A 179 -13.44 -17.10 -4.09
CA ALA A 179 -13.40 -15.64 -4.15
C ALA A 179 -13.37 -15.16 -5.61
N TYR A 180 -12.45 -15.66 -6.43
CA TYR A 180 -12.34 -15.25 -7.83
C TYR A 180 -13.60 -15.57 -8.63
N TYR A 181 -14.18 -16.76 -8.46
CA TYR A 181 -15.47 -17.13 -9.07
C TYR A 181 -16.57 -16.13 -8.70
N SER A 182 -16.75 -15.86 -7.41
CA SER A 182 -17.74 -14.88 -6.93
C SER A 182 -17.45 -13.45 -7.42
N GLY A 183 -16.18 -13.12 -7.66
CA GLY A 183 -15.79 -11.79 -8.17
C GLY A 183 -16.13 -11.66 -9.64
N PHE A 184 -15.83 -12.69 -10.42
CA PHE A 184 -16.13 -12.76 -11.84
C PHE A 184 -17.63 -12.73 -12.11
N THR A 185 -18.44 -13.48 -11.34
CA THR A 185 -19.90 -13.43 -11.45
C THR A 185 -20.43 -12.03 -11.20
N TYR A 186 -19.92 -11.34 -10.17
CA TYR A 186 -20.32 -9.96 -9.85
C TYR A 186 -19.93 -8.97 -10.96
N ILE A 187 -18.71 -9.06 -11.49
CA ILE A 187 -18.25 -8.21 -12.62
C ILE A 187 -19.11 -8.45 -13.86
N LYS A 188 -19.42 -9.71 -14.18
CA LYS A 188 -20.28 -10.07 -15.32
C LYS A 188 -21.71 -9.55 -15.17
N SER A 189 -22.23 -9.49 -13.94
CA SER A 189 -23.55 -8.90 -13.67
C SER A 189 -23.58 -7.38 -13.85
N TYR A 190 -22.45 -6.68 -13.71
CA TYR A 190 -22.38 -5.21 -13.77
C TYR A 190 -21.15 -4.70 -14.56
N PRO A 191 -21.05 -4.97 -15.88
CA PRO A 191 -19.86 -4.66 -16.66
C PRO A 191 -19.57 -3.15 -16.76
N ALA A 192 -20.59 -2.33 -16.97
CA ALA A 192 -20.43 -0.87 -17.03
C ALA A 192 -19.95 -0.27 -15.70
N LEU A 193 -20.49 -0.76 -14.57
CA LEU A 193 -20.05 -0.39 -13.23
C LEU A 193 -18.60 -0.83 -12.97
N ALA A 194 -18.22 -2.04 -13.41
CA ALA A 194 -16.87 -2.54 -13.26
C ALA A 194 -15.87 -1.64 -14.00
N GLU A 195 -16.18 -1.25 -15.23
CA GLU A 195 -15.35 -0.34 -16.02
C GLU A 195 -15.26 1.05 -15.37
N GLN A 196 -16.36 1.59 -14.86
CA GLN A 196 -16.38 2.85 -14.12
C GLN A 196 -15.53 2.77 -12.86
N THR A 197 -15.72 1.72 -12.06
CA THR A 197 -14.97 1.48 -10.82
C THR A 197 -13.49 1.36 -11.12
N PHE A 198 -13.12 0.61 -12.17
CA PHE A 198 -11.73 0.44 -12.57
C PHE A 198 -11.08 1.76 -12.98
N THR A 199 -11.75 2.54 -13.83
CA THR A 199 -11.28 3.88 -14.24
C THR A 199 -11.09 4.79 -13.02
N LYS A 200 -12.03 4.76 -12.07
CA LYS A 200 -11.99 5.56 -10.84
C LYS A 200 -10.88 5.12 -9.89
N VAL A 201 -10.72 3.81 -9.67
CA VAL A 201 -9.64 3.25 -8.84
C VAL A 201 -8.27 3.69 -9.36
N ILE A 202 -8.06 3.65 -10.67
CA ILE A 202 -6.79 4.05 -11.27
C ILE A 202 -6.60 5.56 -11.17
N SER A 203 -7.57 6.35 -11.65
CA SER A 203 -7.44 7.82 -11.73
C SER A 203 -7.30 8.48 -10.35
N THR A 204 -7.91 7.91 -9.32
CA THR A 204 -7.87 8.42 -7.93
C THR A 204 -6.85 7.70 -7.05
N PHE A 205 -5.99 6.87 -7.65
CA PHE A 205 -5.02 6.01 -6.97
C PHE A 205 -5.59 5.28 -5.75
N CYS A 206 -6.42 4.26 -6.00
CA CYS A 206 -7.09 3.47 -4.97
C CYS A 206 -7.96 4.30 -4.00
N TYR A 207 -8.69 5.30 -4.51
CA TYR A 207 -9.54 6.23 -3.75
C TYR A 207 -8.80 7.19 -2.80
N THR A 208 -7.46 7.23 -2.82
CA THR A 208 -6.68 8.21 -2.04
C THR A 208 -7.03 9.65 -2.43
N GLY A 209 -7.40 9.88 -3.69
CA GLY A 209 -7.90 11.16 -4.18
C GLY A 209 -9.17 11.68 -3.49
N TYR A 210 -9.94 10.82 -2.81
CA TYR A 210 -11.12 11.22 -2.03
C TYR A 210 -10.80 11.60 -0.58
N PHE A 211 -9.53 11.62 -0.19
CA PHE A 211 -9.14 12.06 1.14
C PHE A 211 -9.54 13.54 1.36
N PRO A 212 -10.18 13.88 2.49
CA PRO A 212 -10.89 15.16 2.65
C PRO A 212 -9.99 16.40 2.71
N PHE A 213 -8.69 16.25 3.00
CA PHE A 213 -7.75 17.35 3.15
C PHE A 213 -6.54 17.16 2.24
N ALA A 214 -6.35 18.06 1.27
CA ALA A 214 -5.19 18.06 0.36
C ALA A 214 -4.88 16.67 -0.23
N SER A 215 -5.83 16.12 -0.98
CA SER A 215 -5.77 14.79 -1.61
C SER A 215 -4.45 14.51 -2.32
N GLY A 216 -3.95 15.43 -3.15
CA GLY A 216 -2.66 15.28 -3.86
C GLY A 216 -1.46 15.19 -2.93
N THR A 217 -1.42 16.00 -1.86
CA THR A 217 -0.37 15.94 -0.83
C THR A 217 -0.42 14.63 -0.03
N PHE A 218 -1.62 14.16 0.31
CA PHE A 218 -1.80 12.88 0.98
C PHE A 218 -1.32 11.72 0.10
N THR A 219 -1.66 11.74 -1.20
CA THR A 219 -1.23 10.73 -2.16
C THR A 219 0.29 10.71 -2.34
N SER A 220 0.92 11.86 -2.58
CA SER A 220 2.38 11.95 -2.73
C SER A 220 3.13 11.52 -1.46
N LEU A 221 2.60 11.84 -0.26
CA LEU A 221 3.13 11.33 1.00
C LEU A 221 2.98 9.81 1.12
N LEU A 222 1.86 9.24 0.68
CA LEU A 222 1.63 7.80 0.67
C LEU A 222 2.62 7.09 -0.27
N ILE A 223 2.92 7.67 -1.42
CA ILE A 223 3.97 7.18 -2.34
C ILE A 223 5.35 7.24 -1.68
N LEU A 224 5.68 8.33 -0.97
CA LEU A 224 6.93 8.42 -0.21
C LEU A 224 7.04 7.29 0.81
N ILE A 225 6.00 7.09 1.63
CA ILE A 225 5.98 6.02 2.63
C ILE A 225 6.16 4.66 1.96
N PHE A 226 5.44 4.39 0.86
CA PHE A 226 5.57 3.14 0.13
C PHE A 226 7.00 2.95 -0.42
N TYR A 227 7.59 4.00 -0.98
CA TYR A 227 8.95 3.99 -1.50
C TYR A 227 10.00 3.73 -0.41
N LEU A 228 9.81 4.28 0.81
CA LEU A 228 10.71 4.04 1.94
C LEU A 228 10.69 2.59 2.44
N PHE A 229 9.53 1.92 2.40
CA PHE A 229 9.39 0.51 2.80
C PHE A 229 9.72 -0.48 1.68
N PHE A 230 9.43 -0.12 0.43
CA PHE A 230 9.61 -0.96 -0.76
C PHE A 230 10.39 -0.22 -1.85
N PRO A 231 11.66 0.11 -1.58
CA PRO A 231 12.46 0.88 -2.52
C PRO A 231 12.73 0.05 -3.79
N PRO A 232 12.24 0.48 -4.97
CA PRO A 232 12.44 -0.25 -6.21
C PRO A 232 13.89 -0.14 -6.68
N ASP A 233 14.43 -1.18 -7.30
CA ASP A 233 15.65 -1.00 -8.10
C ASP A 233 15.37 -0.09 -9.31
N ILE A 234 16.43 0.38 -9.96
CA ILE A 234 16.33 1.33 -11.08
C ILE A 234 15.43 0.82 -12.21
N ILE A 235 15.50 -0.46 -12.55
CA ILE A 235 14.72 -1.05 -13.65
C ILE A 235 13.23 -1.06 -13.25
N MET A 236 12.93 -1.55 -12.05
CA MET A 236 11.58 -1.60 -11.51
C MET A 236 10.99 -0.19 -11.34
N HIS A 237 11.80 0.80 -10.94
CA HIS A 237 11.39 2.19 -10.81
C HIS A 237 10.97 2.75 -12.17
N LEU A 238 11.80 2.58 -13.20
CA LEU A 238 11.50 3.04 -14.55
C LEU A 238 10.27 2.35 -15.15
N ILE A 239 10.14 1.02 -14.95
CA ILE A 239 8.96 0.27 -15.37
C ILE A 239 7.70 0.80 -14.68
N LEU A 240 7.75 0.99 -13.35
CA LEU A 240 6.63 1.51 -12.58
C LEU A 240 6.24 2.91 -13.05
N PHE A 241 7.22 3.80 -13.25
CA PHE A 241 7.00 5.15 -13.77
C PHE A 241 6.31 5.11 -15.15
N ILE A 242 6.83 4.33 -16.10
CA ILE A 242 6.25 4.22 -17.44
C ILE A 242 4.81 3.67 -17.37
N ILE A 243 4.58 2.61 -16.59
CA ILE A 243 3.24 2.03 -16.42
C ILE A 243 2.26 3.06 -15.84
N VAL A 244 2.66 3.78 -14.78
CA VAL A 244 1.80 4.77 -14.14
C VAL A 244 1.50 5.94 -15.08
N VAL A 245 2.49 6.42 -15.84
CA VAL A 245 2.27 7.47 -16.85
C VAL A 245 1.32 7.00 -17.94
N MET A 246 1.54 5.80 -18.51
CA MET A 246 0.65 5.25 -19.53
C MET A 246 -0.78 5.06 -19.01
N MET A 247 -0.93 4.56 -17.78
CA MET A 247 -2.23 4.44 -17.12
C MET A 247 -2.87 5.80 -16.89
N GLY A 248 -2.12 6.78 -16.39
CA GLY A 248 -2.58 8.13 -16.17
C GLY A 248 -3.11 8.75 -17.46
N LEU A 249 -2.34 8.71 -18.55
CA LEU A 249 -2.73 9.31 -19.83
C LEU A 249 -4.04 8.72 -20.38
N TYR A 250 -4.21 7.41 -20.24
CA TYR A 250 -5.40 6.71 -20.71
C TYR A 250 -6.62 6.93 -19.79
N PHE A 251 -6.47 6.69 -18.49
CA PHE A 251 -7.60 6.66 -17.56
C PHE A 251 -8.07 8.05 -17.13
N SER A 252 -7.17 9.03 -16.97
CA SER A 252 -7.55 10.42 -16.65
C SER A 252 -8.38 11.04 -17.78
N GLY A 253 -7.93 10.87 -19.04
CA GLY A 253 -8.68 11.35 -20.22
C GLY A 253 -10.03 10.64 -20.38
N LYS A 254 -10.09 9.33 -20.11
CA LYS A 254 -11.36 8.58 -20.10
C LYS A 254 -12.30 9.06 -18.99
N PHE A 255 -11.77 9.46 -17.84
CA PHE A 255 -12.54 9.92 -16.70
C PHE A 255 -13.10 11.34 -16.92
N GLU A 256 -12.28 12.28 -17.41
CA GLU A 256 -12.69 13.66 -17.71
C GLU A 256 -13.86 13.69 -18.72
N ASN A 257 -13.73 12.94 -19.82
CA ASN A 257 -14.77 12.82 -20.85
C ASN A 257 -16.10 12.29 -20.31
N ARG A 258 -16.09 11.49 -19.24
CA ARG A 258 -17.29 10.90 -18.63
C ARG A 258 -17.98 11.83 -17.64
N MET A 259 -17.20 12.56 -16.84
CA MET A 259 -17.74 13.41 -15.77
C MET A 259 -18.03 14.85 -16.20
N MET A 260 -17.53 15.29 -17.36
CA MET A 260 -17.64 16.67 -17.86
C MET A 260 -17.17 17.74 -16.84
N VAL A 261 -16.32 17.35 -15.90
CA VAL A 261 -15.64 18.23 -14.94
C VAL A 261 -14.18 18.29 -15.37
N LYS A 262 -13.71 19.50 -15.68
CA LYS A 262 -12.29 19.76 -15.94
C LYS A 262 -11.53 19.78 -14.60
N ASP A 263 -10.39 19.10 -14.58
CA ASP A 263 -9.42 19.06 -13.48
C ASP A 263 -10.03 18.84 -12.07
N PRO A 264 -10.75 17.73 -11.85
CA PRO A 264 -11.25 17.41 -10.53
C PRO A 264 -10.09 17.10 -9.57
N SER A 265 -10.09 17.73 -8.40
CA SER A 265 -9.05 17.60 -7.36
C SER A 265 -8.86 16.19 -6.78
N TYR A 266 -9.72 15.23 -7.13
CA TYR A 266 -9.64 13.84 -6.69
C TYR A 266 -8.98 12.92 -7.72
N ILE A 267 -8.66 13.40 -8.93
CA ILE A 267 -7.70 12.73 -9.80
C ILE A 267 -6.32 13.05 -9.24
N VAL A 268 -5.55 12.01 -8.93
CA VAL A 268 -4.25 12.11 -8.24
C VAL A 268 -3.22 11.16 -8.86
N ILE A 269 -3.50 10.58 -10.03
CA ILE A 269 -2.55 9.69 -10.73
C ILE A 269 -1.39 10.46 -11.37
N ASP A 270 -1.66 11.69 -11.76
CA ASP A 270 -0.68 12.74 -12.05
C ASP A 270 0.30 12.92 -10.87
N GLU A 271 -0.21 13.10 -9.65
CA GLU A 271 0.60 13.28 -8.43
C GLU A 271 1.50 12.07 -8.16
N VAL A 272 0.98 10.85 -8.38
CA VAL A 272 1.76 9.61 -8.25
C VAL A 272 2.88 9.57 -9.30
N SER A 273 2.58 9.95 -10.54
CA SER A 273 3.56 9.95 -11.62
C SER A 273 4.67 10.98 -11.41
N GLY A 274 4.31 12.19 -10.97
CA GLY A 274 5.25 13.26 -10.63
C GLY A 274 6.13 12.89 -9.45
N MET A 275 5.55 12.30 -8.39
CA MET A 275 6.29 11.85 -7.21
C MET A 275 7.24 10.69 -7.52
N LEU A 276 6.82 9.71 -8.34
CA LEU A 276 7.72 8.65 -8.81
C LEU A 276 8.89 9.22 -9.60
N LEU A 277 8.65 10.21 -10.46
CA LEU A 277 9.71 10.87 -11.21
C LEU A 277 10.66 11.64 -10.28
N ALA A 278 10.13 12.38 -9.31
CA ALA A 278 10.91 13.12 -8.32
C ALA A 278 11.82 12.23 -7.47
N LEU A 279 11.42 10.99 -7.19
CA LEU A 279 12.20 10.03 -6.42
C LEU A 279 13.32 9.32 -7.23
N LEU A 280 13.32 9.43 -8.55
CA LEU A 280 14.31 8.78 -9.43
C LEU A 280 15.78 9.11 -9.10
N PRO A 281 16.15 10.33 -8.67
CA PRO A 281 17.54 10.61 -8.28
C PRO A 281 17.99 9.75 -7.10
N VAL A 282 17.09 9.42 -6.16
CA VAL A 282 17.43 8.61 -4.99
C VAL A 282 17.81 7.18 -5.38
N THR A 283 17.13 6.60 -6.38
CA THR A 283 17.53 5.29 -6.93
C THR A 283 18.81 5.35 -7.77
N LEU A 284 19.09 6.50 -8.40
CA LEU A 284 20.26 6.71 -9.26
C LEU A 284 21.55 7.00 -8.50
N ILE A 285 21.47 7.58 -7.30
CA ILE A 285 22.64 8.05 -6.52
C ILE A 285 23.77 7.02 -6.42
N PRO A 286 23.55 5.73 -6.11
CA PRO A 286 24.64 4.76 -5.99
C PRO A 286 25.39 4.51 -7.29
N TYR A 287 24.70 4.67 -8.42
CA TYR A 287 25.30 4.50 -9.74
C TYR A 287 26.05 5.77 -10.17
N VAL A 288 25.46 6.94 -9.91
CA VAL A 288 26.05 8.24 -10.24
C VAL A 288 27.28 8.50 -9.37
N SER A 289 27.25 8.16 -8.07
CA SER A 289 28.41 8.28 -7.18
C SER A 289 29.58 7.42 -7.66
N GLY A 290 29.33 6.16 -8.03
CA GLY A 290 30.37 5.27 -8.55
C GLY A 290 31.05 5.82 -9.82
N ILE A 291 30.28 6.42 -10.72
CA ILE A 291 30.81 7.10 -11.91
C ILE A 291 31.57 8.38 -11.53
N LEU A 292 31.01 9.23 -10.67
CA LEU A 292 31.68 10.48 -10.25
C LEU A 292 33.04 10.20 -9.59
N PHE A 293 33.13 9.18 -8.74
CA PHE A 293 34.39 8.78 -8.11
C PHE A 293 35.40 8.14 -9.04
N SER A 294 34.96 7.58 -10.19
CA SER A 294 35.90 7.08 -11.20
C SER A 294 36.54 8.22 -12.00
N PHE A 295 35.80 9.31 -12.23
CA PHE A 295 36.30 10.50 -12.92
C PHE A 295 37.06 11.46 -11.99
N PHE A 296 36.72 11.52 -10.71
CA PHE A 296 37.34 12.41 -9.73
C PHE A 296 37.78 11.66 -8.48
N PRO A 297 38.94 10.95 -8.54
CA PRO A 297 39.41 10.12 -7.43
C PRO A 297 39.62 10.89 -6.11
N GLY A 298 39.99 12.17 -6.18
CA GLY A 298 40.16 13.05 -5.01
C GLY A 298 38.86 13.38 -4.25
N LEU A 299 37.69 12.99 -4.77
CA LEU A 299 36.42 13.05 -4.04
C LEU A 299 36.27 11.90 -3.02
N LYS A 300 37.04 10.81 -3.15
CA LYS A 300 37.00 9.69 -2.20
C LYS A 300 37.50 10.11 -0.81
N ASP A 301 38.58 10.89 -0.77
CA ASP A 301 39.15 11.40 0.48
C ASP A 301 38.21 12.42 1.17
N LEU A 302 37.37 13.12 0.40
CA LEU A 302 36.32 14.00 0.95
C LEU A 302 35.22 13.21 1.65
N GLU A 303 34.83 12.06 1.10
CA GLU A 303 33.70 11.29 1.59
C GLU A 303 33.89 10.77 3.02
N ALA A 304 35.11 10.30 3.34
CA ALA A 304 35.51 9.86 4.67
C ALA A 304 35.45 10.98 5.74
N SER A 305 35.45 12.25 5.33
CA SER A 305 35.28 13.41 6.22
C SER A 305 33.83 13.88 6.34
N ILE A 306 33.05 13.79 5.25
CA ILE A 306 31.66 14.26 5.12
C ILE A 306 30.69 13.44 5.97
N PHE A 307 30.84 12.11 5.92
CA PHE A 307 29.96 11.19 6.65
C PHE A 307 30.52 10.76 8.00
N ASN A 308 31.62 11.37 8.45
CA ASN A 308 32.15 11.24 9.81
C ASN A 308 31.33 12.08 10.80
N PHE A 309 30.00 11.95 10.75
CA PHE A 309 29.05 12.46 11.74
C PHE A 309 29.15 11.62 13.03
N SER A 310 30.34 11.55 13.62
CA SER A 310 30.56 10.91 14.92
C SER A 310 29.86 11.65 16.07
N SER A 311 29.34 12.87 15.83
CA SER A 311 28.67 13.71 16.83
C SER A 311 27.13 13.65 16.80
N ILE A 312 26.49 13.14 15.73
CA ILE A 312 25.03 12.98 15.66
C ILE A 312 24.71 11.50 15.53
N ALA A 313 24.75 10.83 16.68
CA ALA A 313 24.49 9.41 16.89
C ALA A 313 25.47 8.46 16.18
N ASN A 314 25.85 7.38 16.86
CA ASN A 314 26.77 6.33 16.43
C ASN A 314 26.31 5.58 15.15
N PHE A 315 26.23 6.27 14.00
CA PHE A 315 25.90 5.69 12.71
C PHE A 315 27.15 5.70 11.83
N SER A 316 27.73 4.51 11.61
CA SER A 316 28.81 4.34 10.65
C SER A 316 28.23 4.31 9.23
N PHE A 317 28.47 5.35 8.45
CA PHE A 317 28.21 5.33 7.00
C PHE A 317 29.30 4.54 6.29
N LYS A 318 28.94 3.75 5.28
CA LYS A 318 29.92 3.10 4.40
C LYS A 318 30.21 4.03 3.21
N GLU A 319 31.48 4.11 2.82
CA GLU A 319 31.92 4.87 1.63
C GLU A 319 31.07 4.47 0.40
N LEU A 320 30.34 5.43 -0.18
CA LEU A 320 29.62 5.36 -1.44
C LEU A 320 30.52 4.92 -2.59
N SER A 321 31.84 5.13 -2.51
CA SER A 321 32.78 4.57 -3.50
C SER A 321 32.81 3.05 -3.55
N ASP A 322 32.45 2.37 -2.46
CA ASP A 322 32.40 0.91 -2.37
C ASP A 322 31.03 0.33 -2.72
N ILE A 323 30.03 1.19 -2.93
CA ILE A 323 28.65 0.78 -3.15
C ILE A 323 28.44 0.55 -4.64
N ARG A 324 28.25 -0.73 -5.00
CA ARG A 324 28.07 -1.14 -6.40
C ARG A 324 26.62 -1.26 -6.82
N ASN A 325 25.69 -1.40 -5.85
CA ASN A 325 24.28 -1.67 -6.10
C ASN A 325 23.36 -0.89 -5.15
N PHE A 326 22.13 -0.62 -5.60
CA PHE A 326 21.14 0.15 -4.84
C PHE A 326 20.74 -0.49 -3.48
N LYS A 327 20.70 -1.83 -3.39
CA LYS A 327 20.41 -2.49 -2.10
C LYS A 327 21.51 -2.24 -1.07
N ASP A 328 22.77 -2.31 -1.48
CA ASP A 328 23.91 -2.07 -0.61
C ASP A 328 23.92 -0.61 -0.12
N PHE A 329 23.49 0.33 -0.96
CA PHE A 329 23.28 1.73 -0.57
C PHE A 329 22.26 1.87 0.55
N ILE A 330 21.10 1.25 0.41
CA ILE A 330 20.05 1.32 1.43
C ILE A 330 20.55 0.75 2.76
N TYR A 331 21.14 -0.45 2.73
CA TYR A 331 21.63 -1.10 3.95
C TYR A 331 22.75 -0.32 4.63
N ALA A 332 23.69 0.22 3.87
CA ALA A 332 24.84 0.93 4.41
C ALA A 332 24.52 2.36 4.85
N ASN A 333 23.61 3.04 4.14
CA ASN A 333 23.36 4.48 4.27
C ASN A 333 21.86 4.76 4.45
N HIS A 334 21.18 3.97 5.28
CA HIS A 334 19.72 4.01 5.47
C HIS A 334 19.20 5.41 5.88
N VAL A 335 19.96 6.15 6.70
CA VAL A 335 19.62 7.52 7.13
C VAL A 335 19.70 8.50 5.95
N LEU A 336 20.76 8.43 5.15
CA LEU A 336 20.93 9.27 3.96
C LEU A 336 19.84 8.99 2.93
N PHE A 337 19.50 7.71 2.72
CA PHE A 337 18.38 7.30 1.86
C PHE A 337 17.06 7.97 2.30
N ILE A 338 16.72 7.91 3.60
CA ILE A 338 15.52 8.54 4.14
C ILE A 338 15.53 10.06 3.94
N ILE A 339 16.64 10.72 4.27
CA ILE A 339 16.80 12.18 4.13
C ILE A 339 16.58 12.59 2.68
N LEU A 340 17.26 11.94 1.74
CA LEU A 340 17.17 12.27 0.31
C LEU A 340 15.75 12.03 -0.22
N SER A 341 15.07 10.96 0.18
CA SER A 341 13.67 10.71 -0.19
C SER A 341 12.73 11.79 0.34
N ILE A 342 12.90 12.23 1.59
CA ILE A 342 12.11 13.33 2.17
C ILE A 342 12.41 14.64 1.46
N MET A 343 13.68 14.93 1.14
CA MET A 343 14.05 16.13 0.40
C MET A 343 13.41 16.15 -0.99
N GLN A 344 13.37 15.02 -1.70
CA GLN A 344 12.71 14.93 -2.99
C GLN A 344 11.21 15.16 -2.90
N PHE A 345 10.56 14.61 -1.87
CA PHE A 345 9.15 14.90 -1.61
C PHE A 345 8.92 16.42 -1.42
N VAL A 346 9.76 17.08 -0.62
CA VAL A 346 9.65 18.53 -0.37
C VAL A 346 9.88 19.32 -1.66
N LEU A 347 10.92 18.99 -2.44
CA LEU A 347 11.19 19.63 -3.73
C LEU A 347 10.02 19.47 -4.69
N PHE A 348 9.47 18.27 -4.81
CA PHE A 348 8.31 17.99 -5.64
C PHE A 348 7.12 18.86 -5.25
N ARG A 349 6.78 18.94 -3.96
CA ARG A 349 5.68 19.79 -3.50
C ARG A 349 5.94 21.28 -3.70
N ILE A 350 7.18 21.74 -3.56
CA ILE A 350 7.54 23.13 -3.88
C ILE A 350 7.27 23.38 -5.37
N PHE A 351 7.81 22.55 -6.27
CA PHE A 351 7.65 22.78 -7.70
C PHE A 351 6.20 22.61 -8.18
N ASP A 352 5.44 21.69 -7.59
CA ASP A 352 4.02 21.51 -7.89
C ASP A 352 3.16 22.69 -7.39
N ILE A 353 3.43 23.24 -6.21
CA ILE A 353 2.66 24.36 -5.66
C ILE A 353 3.03 25.68 -6.35
N PHE A 354 4.33 25.94 -6.54
CA PHE A 354 4.80 27.20 -7.10
C PHE A 354 4.69 27.25 -8.64
N LYS A 355 4.72 26.10 -9.32
CA LYS A 355 4.70 25.96 -10.79
C LYS A 355 5.56 27.03 -11.51
N PRO A 356 6.87 27.08 -11.24
CA PRO A 356 7.74 28.08 -11.85
C PRO A 356 7.84 27.90 -13.38
N LEU A 357 8.25 28.94 -14.10
CA LEU A 357 8.60 28.90 -15.54
C LEU A 357 7.43 28.67 -16.52
N GLY A 358 6.21 29.12 -16.19
CA GLY A 358 5.13 29.21 -17.18
C GLY A 358 4.38 27.91 -17.43
N ILE A 359 4.53 26.89 -16.58
CA ILE A 359 3.78 25.61 -16.63
C ILE A 359 2.27 25.83 -16.82
N ARG A 360 1.71 26.91 -16.26
CA ARG A 360 0.29 27.28 -16.40
C ARG A 360 -0.18 27.43 -17.85
N SER A 361 0.70 27.71 -18.82
CA SER A 361 0.31 27.82 -20.23
C SER A 361 0.03 26.47 -20.90
N MET A 362 0.44 25.34 -20.30
CA MET A 362 0.18 24.00 -20.85
C MET A 362 -1.22 23.45 -20.51
N GLN A 363 -1.97 24.15 -19.66
CA GLN A 363 -3.37 23.86 -19.33
C GLN A 363 -4.35 23.99 -20.52
N SER A 364 -3.87 24.45 -21.68
CA SER A 364 -4.66 24.47 -22.92
C SER A 364 -4.78 23.09 -23.58
N ILE A 365 -3.97 22.10 -23.16
CA ILE A 365 -4.02 20.74 -23.69
C ILE A 365 -5.23 20.03 -23.09
N LYS A 366 -6.11 19.48 -23.96
CA LYS A 366 -7.33 18.78 -23.52
C LYS A 366 -6.99 17.36 -23.06
N ALA A 367 -7.82 16.82 -22.15
CA ALA A 367 -7.80 15.42 -21.73
C ALA A 367 -6.55 15.02 -20.91
N GLY A 368 -6.26 13.71 -20.88
CA GLY A 368 -5.27 13.12 -19.99
C GLY A 368 -3.85 13.73 -20.03
N PRO A 369 -3.29 14.13 -21.19
CA PRO A 369 -1.99 14.80 -21.20
C PRO A 369 -2.02 16.15 -20.48
N GLY A 370 -3.10 16.92 -20.57
CA GLY A 370 -3.22 18.21 -19.88
C GLY A 370 -3.18 18.05 -18.36
N ILE A 371 -3.82 17.00 -17.84
CA ILE A 371 -3.85 16.69 -16.40
C ILE A 371 -2.44 16.28 -15.91
N MET A 372 -1.72 15.46 -16.67
CA MET A 372 -0.45 14.89 -16.18
C MET A 372 0.78 15.77 -16.34
N ILE A 373 0.80 16.67 -17.32
CA ILE A 373 2.02 17.39 -17.71
C ILE A 373 2.55 18.28 -16.58
N ASP A 374 1.68 18.95 -15.84
CA ASP A 374 2.07 19.86 -14.76
C ASP A 374 2.92 19.14 -13.69
N ASP A 375 2.45 17.98 -13.23
CA ASP A 375 3.10 17.19 -12.17
C ASP A 375 4.35 16.47 -12.67
N LEU A 376 4.35 16.04 -13.94
CA LEU A 376 5.54 15.48 -14.57
C LEU A 376 6.65 16.53 -14.70
N ILE A 377 6.31 17.78 -15.06
CA ILE A 377 7.30 18.87 -15.10
C ILE A 377 7.81 19.18 -13.69
N ALA A 378 6.93 19.23 -12.69
CA ALA A 378 7.35 19.38 -11.28
C ALA A 378 8.31 18.24 -10.85
N GLY A 379 8.04 17.00 -11.27
CA GLY A 379 8.93 15.85 -11.08
C GLY A 379 10.29 16.04 -11.75
N LEU A 380 10.34 16.53 -12.99
CA LEU A 380 11.58 16.85 -13.70
C LEU A 380 12.40 17.93 -13.00
N TYR A 381 11.76 19.00 -12.51
CA TYR A 381 12.45 20.03 -11.73
C TYR A 381 12.98 19.49 -10.41
N SER A 382 12.26 18.57 -9.77
CA SER A 382 12.73 17.87 -8.57
C SER A 382 13.97 17.03 -8.83
N ILE A 383 14.05 16.37 -10.00
CA ILE A 383 15.26 15.67 -10.43
C ILE A 383 16.47 16.61 -10.46
N ILE A 384 16.34 17.74 -11.15
CA ILE A 384 17.42 18.72 -11.30
C ILE A 384 17.81 19.30 -9.94
N GLY A 385 16.84 19.77 -9.16
CA GLY A 385 17.07 20.31 -7.82
C GLY A 385 17.72 19.29 -6.89
N GLY A 386 17.29 18.04 -6.97
CA GLY A 386 17.84 16.91 -6.23
C GLY A 386 19.29 16.61 -6.54
N PHE A 387 19.65 16.58 -7.82
CA PHE A 387 21.05 16.41 -8.23
C PHE A 387 21.92 17.59 -7.82
N ILE A 388 21.41 18.83 -7.93
CA ILE A 388 22.13 20.02 -7.47
C ILE A 388 22.38 19.93 -5.96
N ILE A 389 21.36 19.62 -5.17
CA ILE A 389 21.49 19.44 -3.72
C ILE A 389 22.48 18.32 -3.40
N PHE A 390 22.39 17.19 -4.09
CA PHE A 390 23.35 16.09 -3.92
C PHE A 390 24.77 16.57 -4.18
N VAL A 391 25.02 17.22 -5.31
CA VAL A 391 26.33 17.79 -5.66
C VAL A 391 26.77 18.84 -4.63
N LEU A 392 25.88 19.71 -4.14
CA LEU A 392 26.18 20.71 -3.12
C LEU A 392 26.43 20.10 -1.74
N LEU A 393 25.78 18.99 -1.37
CA LEU A 393 26.12 18.27 -0.14
C LEU A 393 27.53 17.68 -0.25
N PHE A 394 27.92 17.21 -1.43
CA PHE A 394 29.27 16.70 -1.68
C PHE A 394 30.34 17.79 -1.81
N ILE A 395 30.01 18.95 -2.40
CA ILE A 395 30.96 20.07 -2.63
C ILE A 395 30.98 21.06 -1.46
N GLY A 396 29.83 21.35 -0.85
CA GLY A 396 29.64 22.37 0.19
C GLY A 396 30.25 22.01 1.54
N LEU A 397 30.62 20.74 1.75
CA LEU A 397 31.47 20.32 2.88
C LEU A 397 32.97 20.60 2.66
N ARG A 398 33.31 21.38 1.62
CA ARG A 398 34.67 21.84 1.30
C ARG A 398 34.97 23.27 1.81
N LEU A 399 33.96 24.00 2.29
CA LEU A 399 34.08 25.34 2.91
C LEU A 399 33.78 25.23 4.39
#